data_AF-A0A957N9W5-F1
#
_entry.id   AF-A0A957N9W5-F1
#
_cell.length_a   1.000
_cell.length_b   1.000
_cell.length_c   1.000
_cell.angle_alpha   90.00
_cell.angle_beta   90.00
_cell.angle_gamma   90.00
#
_symmetry.space_group_name_H-M   'P 1'
#
loop_
_entity.id
_entity.type
_entity.pdbx_description
1 polymer ?
#
loop_
_entity_poly.entity_id
_entity_poly.type
_entity_poly.pdbx_seq_one_letter_code
_entity_poly.pdbx_strand_id
1 'polypeptide(L)'
;QAATVKAPVLGNYGSLDSGIPASRVEAMGEAMTAAGIPNEFYIYDGAQHSFFNDTRTSYNPEAAALAWERTLAWLRKYVAS
;
A
#
# COMPACT_ATOMS: atom_id res chain seq x y z
N GLN A 1 -3.27 14.05 -9.62
CA GLN A 1 -2.14 13.24 -10.13
C GLN A 1 -2.54 11.81 -10.52
N ALA A 2 -3.58 11.21 -9.92
CA ALA A 2 -4.04 9.87 -10.29
C ALA A 2 -4.27 9.68 -11.81
N ALA A 3 -4.88 10.66 -12.48
CA ALA A 3 -5.24 10.58 -13.92
C ALA A 3 -4.08 10.34 -14.90
N THR A 4 -2.82 10.48 -14.50
CA THR A 4 -1.65 10.21 -15.38
C THR A 4 -1.03 8.83 -15.17
N VAL A 5 -1.49 8.07 -14.18
CA VAL A 5 -1.00 6.72 -13.88
C VAL A 5 -1.51 5.75 -14.95
N LYS A 6 -0.61 4.88 -15.44
CA LYS A 6 -0.89 3.92 -16.54
C LYS A 6 -0.80 2.44 -16.12
N ALA A 7 -0.56 2.17 -14.85
CA ALA A 7 -0.36 0.84 -14.32
C ALA A 7 -1.31 0.57 -13.15
N PRO A 8 -1.67 -0.69 -12.89
CA PRO A 8 -2.31 -1.10 -11.65
C PRO A 8 -1.47 -0.71 -10.43
N VAL A 9 -2.08 -0.13 -9.39
CA VAL A 9 -1.38 0.32 -8.17
C VAL A 9 -1.74 -0.50 -6.94
N LEU A 10 -0.73 -0.99 -6.22
CA LEU A 10 -0.87 -1.53 -4.87
C LEU A 10 -0.23 -0.57 -3.86
N GLY A 11 -0.94 -0.27 -2.78
CA GLY A 11 -0.45 0.54 -1.66
C GLY A 11 -0.49 -0.21 -0.33
N ASN A 12 0.59 -0.15 0.44
CA ASN A 12 0.71 -0.76 1.76
C ASN A 12 1.16 0.30 2.79
N TYR A 13 0.28 0.67 3.73
CA TYR A 13 0.47 1.81 4.62
C TYR A 13 0.28 1.43 6.09
N GLY A 14 1.02 2.02 7.02
CA GLY A 14 0.81 1.81 8.45
C GLY A 14 -0.22 2.79 9.04
N SER A 15 -1.09 2.34 9.94
CA SER A 15 -2.09 3.22 10.59
C SER A 15 -1.46 4.28 11.51
N LEU A 16 -0.25 4.03 12.00
CA LEU A 16 0.52 4.93 12.87
C LEU A 16 1.58 5.74 12.10
N ASP A 17 1.57 5.71 10.76
CA ASP A 17 2.45 6.57 9.95
C ASP A 17 1.95 8.03 10.00
N SER A 18 2.55 8.84 10.88
CA SER A 18 2.21 10.26 11.02
C SER A 18 2.59 11.11 9.80
N GLY A 19 3.47 10.61 8.93
CA GLY A 19 3.82 11.26 7.67
C GLY A 19 2.74 11.12 6.59
N ILE A 20 1.90 10.07 6.69
CA ILE A 20 0.86 9.77 5.71
C ILE A 20 -0.43 9.38 6.45
N PRO A 21 -1.27 10.35 6.82
CA PRO A 21 -2.56 10.08 7.45
C PRO A 21 -3.45 9.17 6.60
N ALA A 22 -4.21 8.28 7.25
CA ALA A 22 -5.13 7.34 6.59
C ALA A 22 -6.07 8.01 5.58
N SER A 23 -6.60 9.19 5.92
CA SER A 23 -7.48 9.97 5.03
C SER A 23 -6.83 10.36 3.70
N ARG A 24 -5.49 10.54 3.65
CA ARG A 24 -4.78 10.78 2.39
C ARG A 24 -4.65 9.52 1.55
N VAL A 25 -4.51 8.36 2.18
CA VAL A 25 -4.47 7.05 1.50
C VAL A 25 -5.83 6.75 0.88
N GLU A 26 -6.90 6.92 1.65
CA GLU A 26 -8.29 6.75 1.21
C GLU A 26 -8.61 7.68 0.02
N ALA A 27 -8.32 8.98 0.15
CA ALA A 27 -8.54 9.94 -0.93
C ALA A 27 -7.77 9.60 -2.22
N MET A 28 -6.58 9.00 -2.11
CA MET A 28 -5.81 8.54 -3.28
C MET A 28 -6.49 7.32 -3.93
N GLY A 29 -6.93 6.34 -3.14
CA GLY A 29 -7.65 5.17 -3.64
C GLY A 29 -8.96 5.54 -4.34
N GLU A 30 -9.72 6.48 -3.78
CA GLU A 30 -10.92 7.03 -4.42
C GLU A 30 -10.59 7.73 -5.74
N ALA A 31 -9.55 8.56 -5.77
CA ALA A 31 -9.14 9.26 -6.99
C ALA A 31 -8.66 8.30 -8.09
N MET A 32 -7.95 7.23 -7.75
CA MET A 32 -7.55 6.19 -8.71
C MET A 32 -8.76 5.41 -9.23
N THR A 33 -9.70 5.08 -8.35
CA THR A 33 -10.94 4.39 -8.71
C THR A 33 -11.79 5.25 -9.64
N ALA A 34 -11.96 6.55 -9.34
CA ALA A 34 -12.67 7.50 -10.19
C ALA A 34 -12.02 7.68 -11.57
N ALA A 35 -10.70 7.50 -11.65
CA ALA A 35 -9.94 7.54 -12.90
C ALA A 35 -9.90 6.18 -13.64
N GLY A 36 -10.59 5.14 -13.13
CA GLY A 36 -10.64 3.82 -13.75
C GLY A 36 -9.33 3.02 -13.65
N ILE A 37 -8.43 3.40 -12.73
CA ILE A 37 -7.15 2.73 -12.54
C ILE A 37 -7.34 1.59 -11.54
N PRO A 38 -6.99 0.34 -11.90
CA PRO A 38 -7.04 -0.78 -10.97
C PRO A 38 -6.13 -0.50 -9.76
N ASN A 39 -6.70 -0.55 -8.56
CA ASN A 39 -5.95 -0.23 -7.36
C ASN A 39 -6.43 -1.00 -6.13
N GLU A 40 -5.51 -1.28 -5.22
CA GLU A 40 -5.77 -1.81 -3.88
C GLU A 40 -4.88 -1.06 -2.88
N PHE A 41 -5.47 -0.54 -1.81
CA PHE A 41 -4.76 0.17 -0.74
C PHE A 41 -5.08 -0.46 0.61
N TYR A 42 -4.05 -0.87 1.34
CA TYR A 42 -4.17 -1.51 2.64
C TYR A 42 -3.53 -0.65 3.72
N ILE A 43 -4.26 -0.50 4.83
CA ILE A 43 -3.77 0.15 6.04
C ILE A 43 -3.62 -0.92 7.13
N TYR A 44 -2.41 -1.08 7.66
CA TYR A 44 -2.06 -2.06 8.67
C TYR A 44 -2.15 -1.44 10.05
N ASP A 45 -3.02 -1.99 10.90
CA ASP A 45 -3.18 -1.47 12.26
C ASP A 45 -1.91 -1.65 13.10
N GLY A 46 -1.59 -0.67 13.95
CA GLY A 46 -0.38 -0.65 14.79
C GLY A 46 0.96 -0.50 14.04
N ALA A 47 0.96 -0.45 12.70
CA ALA A 47 2.18 -0.31 11.91
C ALA A 47 2.58 1.15 11.73
N GLN A 48 3.87 1.45 11.88
CA GLN A 48 4.43 2.79 11.69
C GLN A 48 5.03 2.96 10.28
N HIS A 49 5.56 4.15 10.01
CA HIS A 49 6.44 4.35 8.86
C HIS A 49 7.59 3.32 8.85
N SER A 50 7.99 2.84 7.68
CA SER A 50 9.03 1.81 7.53
C SER A 50 8.74 0.49 8.26
N PHE A 51 7.47 0.08 8.42
CA PHE A 51 7.13 -1.18 9.09
C PHE A 51 7.70 -2.44 8.42
N PHE A 52 8.05 -2.37 7.14
CA PHE A 52 8.62 -3.48 6.38
C PHE A 52 10.15 -3.63 6.58
N ASN A 53 10.82 -2.61 7.14
CA ASN A 53 12.27 -2.62 7.30
C ASN A 53 12.67 -3.33 8.59
N ASP A 54 13.16 -4.56 8.47
CA ASP A 54 13.57 -5.45 9.56
C ASP A 54 14.82 -5.01 10.33
N THR A 55 15.52 -3.98 9.86
CA THR A 55 16.66 -3.38 10.57
C THR A 55 16.28 -2.16 11.42
N ARG A 56 14.99 -1.82 11.53
CA ARG A 56 14.49 -0.65 12.27
C ARG A 56 13.60 -1.05 13.44
N THR A 57 13.53 -0.20 14.45
CA THR A 57 12.62 -0.36 15.61
C THR A 57 11.14 -0.30 15.21
N SER A 58 10.83 0.34 14.08
CA SER A 58 9.48 0.42 13.51
C SER A 58 9.03 -0.89 12.84
N TYR A 59 9.92 -1.89 12.70
CA TYR A 59 9.60 -3.15 12.05
C TYR A 59 8.37 -3.79 12.71
N ASN A 60 7.39 -4.15 11.88
CA ASN A 60 6.23 -4.91 12.30
C ASN A 60 6.17 -6.19 11.44
N PRO A 61 6.55 -7.36 11.99
CA PRO A 61 6.70 -8.59 11.22
C PRO A 61 5.37 -9.08 10.63
N GLU A 62 4.25 -8.89 11.33
CA GLU A 62 2.93 -9.31 10.88
C GLU A 62 2.46 -8.45 9.69
N ALA A 63 2.58 -7.13 9.81
CA ALA A 63 2.27 -6.21 8.72
C ALA A 63 3.21 -6.42 7.52
N ALA A 64 4.50 -6.65 7.76
CA ALA A 64 5.49 -6.91 6.72
C ALA A 64 5.16 -8.21 5.95
N ALA A 65 4.91 -9.31 6.66
CA ALA A 65 4.57 -10.59 6.03
C ALA A 65 3.31 -10.48 5.16
N LEU A 66 2.25 -9.87 5.67
CA LEU A 66 1.00 -9.70 4.92
C LEU A 66 1.16 -8.73 3.72
N ALA A 67 1.91 -7.64 3.88
CA ALA A 67 2.24 -6.73 2.79
C ALA A 67 3.05 -7.44 1.68
N TRP A 68 3.93 -8.36 2.07
CA TRP A 68 4.71 -9.15 1.11
C TRP A 68 3.84 -10.13 0.33
N GLU A 69 2.95 -10.85 1.02
CA GLU A 69 1.99 -11.75 0.37
C GLU A 69 1.14 -11.02 -0.67
N ARG A 70 0.59 -9.86 -0.30
CA ARG A 70 -0.22 -9.00 -1.19
C ARG A 70 0.60 -8.48 -2.36
N THR A 71 1.84 -8.06 -2.11
CA THR A 71 2.77 -7.62 -3.18
C THR A 71 2.98 -8.73 -4.20
N LEU A 72 3.31 -9.94 -3.74
CA LEU A 72 3.53 -11.07 -4.64
C LEU A 72 2.24 -11.47 -5.38
N ALA A 73 1.08 -11.42 -4.73
CA ALA A 73 -0.21 -11.70 -5.37
C ALA A 73 -0.53 -10.68 -6.46
N TRP A 74 -0.29 -9.39 -6.19
CA TRP A 74 -0.49 -8.30 -7.15
C TRP A 74 0.43 -8.46 -8.37
N LEU A 75 1.71 -8.75 -8.15
CA LEU A 75 2.67 -8.97 -9.23
C LEU A 75 2.29 -10.21 -10.06
N ARG A 76 1.85 -11.31 -9.43
CA ARG A 76 1.33 -12.48 -10.16
C ARG A 76 0.12 -12.13 -11.03
N LYS A 77 -0.76 -11.25 -10.55
CA LYS A 77 -1.98 -10.85 -11.28
C LYS A 77 -1.69 -9.97 -12.51
N TYR A 78 -0.71 -9.08 -12.42
CA TYR A 78 -0.51 -8.02 -13.42
C TYR A 78 0.82 -8.06 -14.19
N VAL A 79 1.80 -8.83 -13.73
CA VAL A 79 3.15 -8.87 -14.32
C VAL A 79 3.53 -10.28 -14.79
N ALA A 80 3.02 -11.33 -14.15
CA ALA A 80 3.32 -12.69 -14.59
C ALA A 80 2.73 -12.92 -16.00
N SER A 81 3.61 -13.31 -16.92
CA SER A 81 3.32 -13.76 -18.27
C SER A 81 2.77 -15.18 -18.30
#